data_AF-G0GD88-F1
#
_entry.id   AF-G0GD88-F1
#
_cell.length_a   1.000
_cell.length_b   1.000
_cell.length_c   1.000
_cell.angle_alpha   90.00
_cell.angle_beta   90.00
_cell.angle_gamma   90.00
#
_symmetry.space_group_name_H-M   'P 1'
#
loop_
_entity.id
_entity.type
_entity.pdbx_description
1 polymer ?
#
loop_
_entity_poly.entity_id
_entity_poly.type
_entity_poly.pdbx_seq_one_letter_code
_entity_poly.pdbx_strand_id
1 'polypeptide(L)'
;MEPVEPGAGYFFASLHPEAGAPPRGKRSRKGKRVSFRSLFPRETAPEVDGHPGVDEGGGTVQSLEALVDGVHEAGERLKEHPTLSQARAYREAVKRLLSYAVKHMLTLEEHTSGSHLVRRKKYALVRVIDEKLERLISGILLQQVDQLSLLARVEEIQGLLVDLFS
;
A
#
# COMPACT_ATOMS: atom_id res chain seq x y z
N MET A 1 55.11 55.86 -30.67
CA MET A 1 55.02 56.86 -31.74
C MET A 1 55.99 56.37 -32.80
N GLU A 2 55.60 55.64 -33.84
CA GLU A 2 54.51 55.84 -34.81
C GLU A 2 53.79 54.53 -35.21
N PRO A 3 52.69 54.61 -35.99
CA PRO A 3 51.64 53.59 -36.16
C PRO A 3 51.79 52.77 -37.46
N VAL A 4 51.07 51.65 -37.57
CA VAL A 4 50.70 51.05 -38.87
C VAL A 4 49.30 50.45 -38.77
N GLU A 5 48.33 51.09 -39.43
CA GLU A 5 47.04 50.50 -39.82
C GLU A 5 47.12 49.90 -41.25
N PRO A 6 46.02 49.58 -41.95
CA PRO A 6 45.27 48.33 -41.89
C PRO A 6 45.26 47.61 -43.26
N GLY A 7 44.90 46.31 -43.30
CA GLY A 7 44.94 45.55 -44.55
C GLY A 7 43.88 44.46 -44.65
N ALA A 8 42.77 44.83 -45.31
CA ALA A 8 41.91 44.03 -46.17
C ALA A 8 41.51 42.61 -45.73
N GLY A 9 40.21 42.48 -45.41
CA GLY A 9 39.56 41.20 -45.15
C GLY A 9 39.40 40.32 -46.39
N TYR A 10 39.10 39.05 -46.13
CA TYR A 10 38.36 38.20 -47.03
C TYR A 10 37.34 37.38 -46.24
N PHE A 11 36.10 37.53 -46.70
CA PHE A 11 34.90 36.80 -46.32
C PHE A 11 35.12 35.29 -46.40
N PHE A 12 34.69 34.55 -45.36
CA PHE A 12 34.20 33.20 -45.58
C PHE A 12 33.00 32.89 -44.68
N ALA A 13 31.86 32.80 -45.36
CA ALA A 13 30.67 32.00 -45.11
C ALA A 13 30.36 31.54 -43.68
N SER A 14 29.23 32.06 -43.19
CA SER A 14 28.39 31.46 -42.16
C SER A 14 28.07 29.99 -42.46
N LEU A 15 28.51 29.08 -41.60
CA LEU A 15 27.85 27.78 -41.40
C LEU A 15 27.64 27.58 -39.89
N HIS A 16 26.42 27.85 -39.44
CA HIS A 16 25.90 27.27 -38.21
C HIS A 16 25.72 25.76 -38.41
N PRO A 17 26.27 24.89 -37.56
CA PRO A 17 25.71 23.57 -37.38
C PRO A 17 24.54 23.69 -36.39
N GLU A 18 23.33 23.75 -36.95
CA GLU A 18 22.09 23.31 -36.31
C GLU A 18 22.25 21.83 -35.91
N ALA A 19 22.84 21.60 -34.73
CA ALA A 19 22.81 20.30 -34.08
C ALA A 19 21.47 20.16 -33.36
N GLY A 20 20.51 19.55 -34.06
CA GLY A 20 19.18 19.25 -33.57
C GLY A 20 19.21 18.63 -32.18
N ALA A 21 18.46 19.26 -31.27
CA ALA A 21 18.19 18.71 -29.94
C ALA A 21 17.59 17.31 -30.08
N PRO A 22 18.06 16.31 -29.30
CA PRO A 22 17.42 15.00 -29.30
C PRO A 22 15.98 15.14 -28.79
N PRO A 23 15.01 14.41 -29.36
CA PRO A 23 13.65 14.46 -28.85
C PRO A 23 13.65 13.95 -27.39
N ARG A 24 13.31 14.83 -26.45
CA ARG A 24 12.94 14.45 -25.07
C ARG A 24 11.63 13.68 -25.13
N GLY A 25 11.71 12.41 -25.50
CA GLY A 25 10.65 11.44 -25.31
C GLY A 25 10.35 11.37 -23.82
N LYS A 26 9.18 11.88 -23.42
CA LYS A 26 8.61 11.63 -22.09
C LYS A 26 8.36 10.12 -21.99
N ARG A 27 9.36 9.35 -21.58
CA ARG A 27 9.16 7.99 -21.07
C ARG A 27 8.41 8.11 -19.75
N SER A 28 7.08 8.20 -19.84
CA SER A 28 6.20 7.86 -18.73
C SER A 28 6.47 6.39 -18.40
N ARG A 29 7.41 6.13 -17.50
CA ARG A 29 7.46 4.86 -16.77
C ARG A 29 6.18 4.83 -15.94
N LYS A 30 5.09 4.33 -16.54
CA LYS A 30 3.87 3.99 -15.84
C LYS A 30 4.23 2.80 -14.95
N GLY A 31 4.78 3.09 -13.78
CA GLY A 31 5.11 2.10 -12.77
C GLY A 31 3.86 1.26 -12.54
N LYS A 32 3.97 -0.04 -12.80
CA LYS A 32 2.89 -0.98 -12.57
C LYS A 32 2.66 -0.99 -11.06
N ARG A 33 1.62 -0.28 -10.61
CA ARG A 33 1.25 -0.23 -9.18
C ARG A 33 1.03 -1.67 -8.73
N VAL A 34 1.86 -2.15 -7.82
CA VAL A 34 1.71 -3.48 -7.25
C VAL A 34 0.40 -3.47 -6.48
N SER A 35 -0.51 -4.39 -6.82
CA SER A 35 -1.80 -4.48 -6.15
C SER A 35 -1.59 -5.02 -4.74
N PHE A 36 -2.20 -4.37 -3.75
CA PHE A 36 -2.19 -4.79 -2.34
C PHE A 36 -2.46 -6.29 -2.19
N ARG A 37 -3.44 -6.83 -2.95
CA ARG A 37 -3.82 -8.24 -2.90
C ARG A 37 -2.71 -9.20 -3.33
N SER A 38 -1.83 -8.79 -4.24
CA SER A 38 -0.74 -9.66 -4.73
C SER A 38 0.42 -9.82 -3.75
N LEU A 39 0.42 -9.08 -2.64
CA LEU A 39 1.48 -9.10 -1.64
C LEU A 39 1.24 -10.13 -0.53
N PHE A 40 0.05 -10.75 -0.50
CA PHE A 40 -0.26 -11.81 0.45
C PHE A 40 0.05 -13.18 -0.15
N PRO A 41 0.66 -14.10 0.61
CA PRO A 41 0.78 -15.49 0.21
C PRO A 41 -0.62 -16.03 -0.11
N ARG A 42 -0.78 -16.65 -1.29
CA ARG A 42 -1.92 -17.51 -1.54
C ARG A 42 -1.66 -18.75 -0.73
N GLU A 43 -2.38 -18.94 0.37
CA GLU A 43 -2.39 -20.25 1.00
C GLU A 43 -3.03 -21.17 -0.03
N THR A 44 -2.22 -22.03 -0.66
CA THR A 44 -2.79 -23.22 -1.29
C THR A 44 -3.51 -23.91 -0.14
N ALA A 45 -4.83 -23.78 -0.13
CA ALA A 45 -5.66 -24.48 0.83
C ALA A 45 -5.11 -25.89 0.92
N PRO A 46 -4.69 -26.38 2.11
CA PRO A 46 -4.39 -27.79 2.23
C PRO A 46 -5.63 -28.50 1.69
N GLU A 47 -5.44 -29.42 0.75
CA GLU A 47 -6.48 -30.34 0.35
C GLU A 47 -6.87 -31.12 1.61
N VAL A 48 -7.79 -30.56 2.38
CA VAL A 48 -8.39 -31.22 3.54
C VAL A 48 -9.39 -32.18 2.95
N ASP A 49 -8.90 -33.41 2.77
CA ASP A 49 -9.72 -34.60 2.63
C ASP A 49 -10.90 -34.49 3.61
N GLY A 50 -12.10 -34.56 3.04
CA GLY A 50 -13.25 -33.87 3.58
C GLY A 50 -13.59 -34.23 5.01
N HIS A 51 -13.52 -33.25 5.91
CA HIS A 51 -14.46 -33.08 7.02
C HIS A 51 -14.78 -31.58 7.08
N PRO A 52 -16.04 -31.15 6.92
CA PRO A 52 -16.40 -29.78 7.24
C PRO A 52 -16.24 -29.64 8.75
N GLY A 53 -15.14 -29.02 9.17
CA GLY A 53 -14.90 -28.63 10.55
C GLY A 53 -15.93 -27.58 10.96
N VAL A 54 -17.11 -28.06 11.36
CA VAL A 54 -18.04 -27.29 12.16
C VAL A 54 -17.37 -27.16 13.53
N ASP A 55 -16.70 -26.05 13.77
CA ASP A 55 -16.43 -25.63 15.15
C ASP A 55 -17.81 -25.44 15.81
N GLU A 56 -18.03 -26.05 16.98
CA GLU A 56 -19.28 -26.00 17.76
C GLU A 56 -19.54 -24.59 18.37
N GLY A 57 -19.43 -23.55 17.54
CA GLY A 57 -19.58 -22.14 17.87
C GLY A 57 -20.06 -21.26 16.70
N GLY A 58 -20.48 -21.83 15.57
CA GLY A 58 -21.22 -21.11 14.52
C GLY A 58 -20.44 -20.01 13.77
N GLY A 59 -19.11 -20.04 13.76
CA GLY A 59 -18.28 -19.11 13.01
C GLY A 59 -17.76 -19.72 11.70
N THR A 60 -18.11 -19.16 10.55
CA THR A 60 -17.44 -19.48 9.30
C THR A 60 -15.97 -19.09 9.39
N VAL A 61 -15.06 -20.08 9.32
CA VAL A 61 -13.62 -19.84 9.20
C VAL A 61 -13.37 -19.16 7.85
N GLN A 62 -13.20 -17.85 7.88
CA GLN A 62 -12.86 -17.08 6.68
C GLN A 62 -11.38 -17.28 6.37
N SER A 63 -11.06 -17.59 5.10
CA SER A 63 -9.67 -17.71 4.66
C SER A 63 -8.96 -16.35 4.69
N LEU A 64 -7.63 -16.36 4.75
CA LEU A 64 -6.82 -15.14 4.67
C LEU A 64 -7.16 -14.34 3.41
N GLU A 65 -7.33 -15.01 2.27
CA GLU A 65 -7.68 -14.38 0.99
C GLU A 65 -9.02 -13.64 1.10
N ALA A 66 -10.04 -14.26 1.69
CA ALA A 66 -11.35 -13.63 1.85
C ALA A 66 -11.29 -12.39 2.76
N LEU A 67 -10.46 -12.43 3.81
CA LEU A 67 -10.25 -11.30 4.71
C LEU A 67 -9.50 -10.15 4.03
N VAL A 68 -8.43 -10.46 3.29
CA VAL A 68 -7.67 -9.48 2.49
C VAL A 68 -8.57 -8.83 1.45
N ASP A 69 -9.43 -9.61 0.80
CA ASP A 69 -10.40 -9.12 -0.17
C ASP A 69 -11.43 -8.19 0.44
N GLY A 70 -11.99 -8.58 1.58
CA GLY A 70 -12.94 -7.75 2.31
C GLY A 70 -12.33 -6.40 2.70
N VAL A 71 -11.05 -6.38 3.12
CA VAL A 71 -10.32 -5.13 3.41
C VAL A 71 -10.12 -4.30 2.16
N HIS A 72 -9.76 -4.92 1.04
CA HIS A 72 -9.54 -4.21 -0.22
C HIS A 72 -10.84 -3.57 -0.72
N GLU A 73 -11.93 -4.34 -0.80
CA GLU A 73 -13.23 -3.86 -1.27
C GLU A 73 -13.79 -2.75 -0.37
N ALA A 74 -13.74 -2.93 0.96
CA ALA A 74 -14.18 -1.89 1.88
C ALA A 74 -13.32 -0.62 1.75
N GLY A 75 -12.03 -0.76 1.46
CA GLY A 75 -11.12 0.36 1.18
C GLY A 75 -11.49 1.10 -0.11
N GLU A 76 -11.79 0.39 -1.20
CA GLU A 76 -12.27 1.01 -2.45
C GLU A 76 -13.58 1.77 -2.22
N ARG A 77 -14.57 1.14 -1.57
CA ARG A 77 -15.85 1.78 -1.26
C ARG A 77 -15.71 3.02 -0.39
N LEU A 78 -14.79 3.01 0.58
CA LEU A 78 -14.51 4.17 1.42
C LEU A 78 -13.90 5.32 0.62
N LYS A 79 -12.99 5.03 -0.32
CA LYS A 79 -12.38 6.04 -1.18
C LYS A 79 -13.39 6.65 -2.15
N GLU A 80 -14.33 5.85 -2.67
CA GLU A 80 -15.40 6.34 -3.54
C GLU A 80 -16.45 7.15 -2.77
N HIS A 81 -16.80 6.69 -1.58
CA HIS A 81 -17.87 7.25 -0.75
C HIS A 81 -17.39 7.46 0.70
N PRO A 82 -16.77 8.61 1.01
CA PRO A 82 -16.14 8.90 2.30
C PRO A 82 -17.16 9.23 3.40
N THR A 83 -17.99 8.25 3.74
CA THR A 83 -19.02 8.37 4.78
C THR A 83 -18.60 7.63 6.03
N LEU A 84 -19.17 8.02 7.18
CA LEU A 84 -18.94 7.34 8.45
C LEU A 84 -19.31 5.85 8.39
N SER A 85 -20.35 5.50 7.62
CA SER A 85 -20.77 4.11 7.43
C SER A 85 -19.68 3.28 6.74
N GLN A 86 -19.13 3.79 5.62
CA GLN A 86 -18.03 3.11 4.93
C GLN A 86 -16.77 3.04 5.78
N ALA A 87 -16.49 4.09 6.56
CA ALA A 87 -15.31 4.12 7.44
C ALA A 87 -15.40 3.05 8.54
N ARG A 88 -16.61 2.84 9.10
CA ARG A 88 -16.88 1.76 10.06
C ARG A 88 -16.76 0.38 9.41
N ALA A 89 -17.30 0.21 8.20
CA ALA A 89 -17.19 -1.04 7.45
C ALA A 89 -15.72 -1.40 7.16
N TYR A 90 -14.92 -0.41 6.75
CA TYR A 90 -13.48 -0.58 6.54
C TYR A 90 -12.74 -0.96 7.83
N ARG A 91 -13.01 -0.27 8.95
CA ARG A 91 -12.46 -0.66 10.26
C ARG A 91 -12.80 -2.10 10.62
N GLU A 92 -14.04 -2.50 10.45
CA GLU A 92 -14.49 -3.85 10.81
C GLU A 92 -13.79 -4.92 9.97
N ALA A 93 -13.64 -4.68 8.66
CA ALA A 93 -12.88 -5.56 7.78
C ALA A 93 -11.41 -5.68 8.23
N VAL A 94 -10.75 -4.56 8.54
CA VAL A 94 -9.36 -4.58 9.01
C VAL A 94 -9.24 -5.28 10.37
N LYS A 95 -10.17 -5.04 11.29
CA LYS A 95 -10.18 -5.69 12.61
C LYS A 95 -10.28 -7.21 12.52
N ARG A 96 -11.10 -7.73 11.59
CA ARG A 96 -11.20 -9.16 11.33
C ARG A 96 -9.88 -9.74 10.83
N LEU A 97 -9.23 -9.05 9.88
CA LEU A 97 -7.91 -9.45 9.37
C LEU A 97 -6.82 -9.42 10.46
N LEU A 98 -6.78 -8.38 11.29
CA LEU A 98 -5.85 -8.29 12.43
C LEU A 98 -6.10 -9.41 13.45
N SER A 99 -7.37 -9.73 13.71
CA SER A 99 -7.74 -10.82 14.63
C SER A 99 -7.25 -12.17 14.11
N TYR A 100 -7.36 -12.42 12.80
CA TYR A 100 -6.76 -13.58 12.16
C TYR A 100 -5.24 -13.58 12.34
N ALA A 101 -4.56 -12.47 12.03
CA ALA A 101 -3.10 -12.37 12.19
C ALA A 101 -2.63 -12.69 13.62
N VAL A 102 -3.29 -12.12 14.64
CA VAL A 102 -2.95 -12.35 16.05
C VAL A 102 -3.17 -13.81 16.46
N LYS A 103 -4.26 -14.45 16.01
CA LYS A 103 -4.51 -15.87 16.27
C LYS A 103 -3.42 -16.75 15.66
N HIS A 104 -3.07 -16.53 14.40
CA HIS A 104 -2.00 -17.28 13.73
C HIS A 104 -0.64 -17.07 14.38
N MET A 105 -0.33 -15.86 14.87
CA MET A 105 0.88 -15.61 15.65
C MET A 105 0.93 -16.41 16.95
N LEU A 106 -0.21 -16.56 17.64
CA LEU A 106 -0.32 -17.32 18.90
C LEU A 106 -0.14 -18.83 18.66
N THR A 107 -0.81 -19.40 17.65
CA THR A 107 -0.69 -20.82 17.30
C THR A 107 0.75 -21.18 16.89
N LEU A 108 1.45 -20.28 16.19
CA LEU A 108 2.87 -20.48 15.89
C LEU A 108 3.77 -20.50 17.14
N GLU A 109 3.34 -19.94 18.28
CA GLU A 109 4.09 -20.02 19.54
C GLU A 109 4.12 -21.44 20.12
N GLU A 110 3.00 -22.16 20.01
CA GLU A 110 2.88 -23.54 20.52
C GLU A 110 3.80 -24.50 19.76
N HIS A 111 4.11 -24.20 18.49
CA HIS A 111 4.87 -25.07 17.60
C HIS A 111 6.32 -24.61 17.34
N THR A 112 6.72 -23.41 17.77
CA THR A 112 8.06 -22.88 17.47
C THR A 112 8.58 -21.92 18.55
N SER A 113 9.81 -22.20 19.04
CA SER A 113 10.62 -21.25 19.83
C SER A 113 11.18 -20.13 18.94
N GLY A 114 10.30 -19.33 18.36
CA GLY A 114 10.65 -18.18 17.51
C GLY A 114 11.00 -16.94 18.34
N SER A 115 11.87 -16.08 17.79
CA SER A 115 12.40 -14.87 18.45
C SER A 115 11.30 -13.90 18.91
N HIS A 116 11.17 -13.72 20.24
CA HIS A 116 10.24 -12.78 20.90
C HIS A 116 10.27 -11.35 20.32
N LEU A 117 11.41 -10.93 19.77
CA LEU A 117 11.57 -9.58 19.20
C LEU A 117 10.68 -9.36 17.98
N VAL A 118 10.58 -10.35 17.08
CA VAL A 118 9.74 -10.24 15.87
C VAL A 118 8.27 -10.11 16.26
N ARG A 119 7.82 -10.92 17.24
CA ARG A 119 6.45 -10.84 17.75
C ARG A 119 6.15 -9.49 18.37
N ARG A 120 7.04 -8.97 19.21
CA ARG A 120 6.88 -7.64 19.81
C ARG A 120 6.72 -6.55 18.75
N LYS A 121 7.46 -6.64 17.64
CA LYS A 121 7.30 -5.73 16.50
C LYS A 121 5.94 -5.90 15.82
N LYS A 122 5.48 -7.14 15.57
CA LYS A 122 4.16 -7.39 14.96
C LYS A 122 3.02 -6.88 15.86
N TYR A 123 3.06 -7.12 17.17
CA TYR A 123 2.07 -6.56 18.12
C TYR A 123 2.10 -5.03 18.17
N ALA A 124 3.28 -4.42 18.11
CA ALA A 124 3.39 -2.97 18.01
C ALA A 124 2.75 -2.43 16.72
N LEU A 125 2.97 -3.13 15.59
CA LEU A 125 2.37 -2.78 14.31
C LEU A 125 0.83 -2.86 14.36
N VAL A 126 0.27 -3.90 14.99
CA VAL A 126 -1.19 -4.02 15.20
C VAL A 126 -1.74 -2.78 15.92
N ARG A 127 -1.07 -2.32 16.98
CA ARG A 127 -1.47 -1.10 17.71
C ARG A 127 -1.42 0.15 16.83
N VAL A 128 -0.36 0.30 16.04
CA VAL A 128 -0.21 1.44 15.12
C VAL A 128 -1.32 1.45 14.06
N ILE A 129 -1.70 0.29 13.54
CA ILE A 129 -2.80 0.16 12.57
C ILE A 129 -4.12 0.58 13.22
N ASP A 130 -4.41 0.10 14.43
CA ASP A 130 -5.64 0.45 15.17
C ASP A 130 -5.73 1.96 15.43
N GLU A 131 -4.64 2.59 15.89
CA GLU A 131 -4.57 4.04 16.07
C GLU A 131 -4.84 4.82 14.78
N LYS A 132 -4.30 4.35 13.65
CA LYS A 132 -4.52 5.00 12.35
C LYS A 132 -5.96 4.89 11.87
N LEU A 133 -6.61 3.75 12.12
CA LEU A 133 -8.04 3.59 11.86
C LEU A 133 -8.88 4.54 12.72
N GLU A 134 -8.52 4.76 13.98
CA GLU A 134 -9.20 5.73 14.86
C GLU A 134 -9.05 7.16 14.35
N ARG A 135 -7.85 7.55 13.97
CA ARG A 135 -7.59 8.88 13.38
C ARG A 135 -8.34 9.06 12.07
N LEU A 136 -8.43 8.02 11.23
CA LEU A 136 -9.17 8.06 9.98
C LEU A 136 -10.67 8.29 10.22
N ILE A 137 -11.29 7.49 11.09
CA ILE A 137 -12.73 7.63 11.40
C ILE A 137 -13.01 8.99 12.03
N SER A 138 -12.19 9.41 12.99
CA SER A 138 -12.33 10.70 13.66
C SER A 138 -12.23 11.85 12.67
N GLY A 139 -11.26 11.79 11.75
CA GLY A 139 -11.09 12.80 10.72
C GLY A 139 -12.28 12.89 9.76
N ILE A 140 -12.86 11.75 9.37
CA ILE A 140 -14.09 11.72 8.53
C ILE A 140 -15.28 12.29 9.31
N LEU A 141 -15.45 11.90 10.57
CA LEU A 141 -16.54 12.38 11.42
C LEU A 141 -16.50 13.91 11.61
N LEU A 142 -15.30 14.47 11.77
CA LEU A 142 -15.09 15.90 11.96
C LEU A 142 -14.98 16.68 10.64
N GLN A 143 -15.17 16.03 9.48
CA GLN A 143 -14.99 16.61 8.15
C GLN A 143 -13.60 17.26 7.92
N GLN A 144 -12.56 16.73 8.55
CA GLN A 144 -11.18 17.24 8.49
C GLN A 144 -10.29 16.49 7.48
N VAL A 145 -10.88 15.59 6.68
CA VAL A 145 -10.13 14.75 5.75
C VAL A 145 -10.59 15.06 4.34
N ASP A 146 -9.70 15.60 3.53
CA ASP A 146 -9.91 15.77 2.10
C ASP A 146 -9.68 14.45 1.34
N GLN A 147 -10.10 14.41 0.07
CA GLN A 147 -10.05 13.21 -0.76
C GLN A 147 -8.63 12.64 -0.93
N LEU A 148 -7.61 13.50 -1.08
CA LEU A 148 -6.23 13.04 -1.24
C LEU A 148 -5.67 12.51 0.08
N SER A 149 -5.95 13.21 1.18
CA SER A 149 -5.57 12.73 2.52
C SER A 149 -6.22 11.40 2.85
N LEU A 150 -7.49 11.21 2.49
CA LEU A 150 -8.20 9.94 2.67
C LEU A 150 -7.50 8.80 1.93
N LEU A 151 -7.21 9.00 0.63
CA LEU A 151 -6.53 8.02 -0.19
C LEU A 151 -5.18 7.61 0.43
N ALA A 152 -4.38 8.61 0.82
CA ALA A 152 -3.07 8.36 1.44
C ALA A 152 -3.20 7.57 2.76
N ARG A 153 -4.18 7.89 3.60
CA ARG A 153 -4.42 7.18 4.87
C ARG A 153 -4.84 5.72 4.64
N VAL A 154 -5.70 5.46 3.65
CA VAL A 154 -6.13 4.10 3.31
C VAL A 154 -4.95 3.29 2.75
N GLU A 155 -4.15 3.86 1.85
CA GLU A 155 -2.97 3.20 1.28
C GLU A 155 -1.89 2.94 2.35
N GLU A 156 -1.71 3.86 3.30
CA GLU A 156 -0.78 3.67 4.42
C GLU A 156 -1.21 2.51 5.32
N ILE A 157 -2.51 2.42 5.66
CA ILE A 157 -3.05 1.30 6.45
C ILE A 157 -2.85 -0.02 5.70
N GLN A 158 -3.10 -0.05 4.40
CA GLN A 158 -2.85 -1.23 3.56
C GLN A 158 -1.36 -1.61 3.55
N GLY A 159 -0.45 -0.65 3.46
CA GLY A 159 0.99 -0.91 3.55
C GLY A 159 1.39 -1.56 4.89
N LEU A 160 0.90 -1.00 6.00
CA LEU A 160 1.15 -1.58 7.33
C LEU A 160 0.55 -2.98 7.48
N LEU A 161 -0.59 -3.25 6.85
CA LEU A 161 -1.14 -4.60 6.82
C LEU A 161 -0.19 -5.55 6.07
N VAL A 162 0.38 -5.15 4.93
CA VAL A 162 1.39 -6.00 4.25
C VAL A 162 2.59 -6.26 5.16
N ASP A 163 3.12 -5.23 5.82
CA ASP A 163 4.25 -5.36 6.74
C ASP A 163 3.97 -6.32 7.91
N LEU A 164 2.70 -6.48 8.29
CA LEU A 164 2.29 -7.42 9.35
C LEU A 164 2.47 -8.88 8.92
N PHE A 165 2.16 -9.19 7.66
CA PHE A 165 2.16 -10.54 7.11
C PHE A 165 3.45 -10.90 6.37
N SER A 166 4.31 -9.91 6.12
CA SER A 166 5.69 -10.12 5.67
C SER A 166 6.59 -10.75 6.73
#